data_AF-A0AA50HU77-F1
#
_entry.id   AF-A0AA50HU77-F1
#
_cell.length_a   1.000
_cell.length_b   1.000
_cell.length_c   1.000
_cell.angle_alpha   90.00
_cell.angle_beta   90.00
_cell.angle_gamma   90.00
#
_symmetry.space_group_name_H-M   'P 1'
#
loop_
_entity.id
_entity.type
_entity.pdbx_description
1 polymer ?
#
loop_
_entity_poly.entity_id
_entity_poly.type
_entity_poly.pdbx_seq_one_letter_code
_entity_poly.pdbx_strand_id
1 'polypeptide(L)' 'MTLTVAIPRIEIAPGSHLTIPNVSWVDFISLLEELGEKRHSRLAYYQGRLEIMAPLSYMKNQIV' A
#
# COMPACT_ATOMS: atom_id res chain seq x y z
N MET A 1 16.57 -20.38 -8.62
CA MET A 1 16.46 -20.34 -7.14
C MET A 1 15.87 -18.99 -6.79
N THR A 2 14.77 -18.94 -6.05
CA THR A 2 14.16 -17.68 -5.58
C THR A 2 14.48 -17.50 -4.10
N LEU A 3 14.83 -16.27 -3.70
CA LEU A 3 15.03 -15.90 -2.30
C LEU A 3 13.84 -15.04 -1.87
N THR A 4 13.14 -15.46 -0.83
CA THR A 4 12.05 -14.69 -0.24
C THR A 4 12.57 -13.96 0.99
N VAL A 5 12.39 -12.63 1.03
CA VAL A 5 12.75 -11.79 2.19
C VAL A 5 11.50 -11.06 2.66
N ALA A 6 11.22 -11.11 3.95
CA ALA A 6 10.13 -10.36 4.56
C ALA A 6 10.55 -8.89 4.75
N ILE A 7 9.70 -7.95 4.30
CA ILE A 7 9.90 -6.52 4.51
C ILE A 7 8.93 -6.07 5.60
N PRO A 8 9.40 -5.78 6.83
CA PRO A 8 8.50 -5.49 7.96
C PRO A 8 7.86 -4.10 7.88
N ARG A 9 8.43 -3.17 7.12
CA ARG A 9 7.90 -1.82 6.92
C ARG A 9 8.39 -1.23 5.60
N ILE A 10 7.49 -0.52 4.92
CA ILE A 10 7.81 0.32 3.76
C ILE A 10 7.27 1.73 4.06
N GLU A 11 8.11 2.75 3.93
CA GLU A 11 7.71 4.14 4.05
C GLU A 11 7.61 4.75 2.65
N ILE A 12 6.47 5.35 2.35
CA ILE A 12 6.19 5.98 1.05
C ILE A 12 6.05 7.48 1.31
N ALA A 13 6.78 8.29 0.54
CA ALA A 13 6.67 9.74 0.64
C ALA A 13 5.24 10.21 0.31
N PRO A 14 4.73 11.27 0.97
CA PRO A 14 3.40 11.76 0.67
C PRO A 14 3.20 12.12 -0.81
N GLY A 15 2.03 11.80 -1.35
CA GLY A 15 1.73 11.98 -2.78
C GLY A 15 2.48 11.04 -3.73
N SER A 16 3.35 10.16 -3.23
CA SER A 16 4.00 9.12 -4.04
C SER A 16 3.18 7.84 -4.07
N HIS A 17 3.51 6.95 -5.01
CA HIS A 17 2.89 5.63 -5.14
C HIS A 17 3.95 4.52 -5.17
N LEU A 18 3.55 3.33 -4.74
CA LEU A 18 4.31 2.10 -4.81
C LEU A 18 3.52 1.07 -5.62
N THR A 19 4.19 0.39 -6.55
CA THR A 19 3.59 -0.71 -7.31
C THR A 19 4.25 -2.03 -6.95
N ILE A 20 3.46 -3.03 -6.58
CA ILE A 20 3.89 -4.40 -6.32
C ILE A 20 3.30 -5.29 -7.44
N PRO A 21 4.12 -5.81 -8.35
CA PRO A 21 3.67 -6.72 -9.39
C PRO A 21 3.51 -8.15 -8.86
N ASN A 22 2.84 -8.99 -9.64
CA ASN A 22 2.63 -10.42 -9.36
C ASN A 22 1.86 -10.69 -8.06
N VAL A 23 0.95 -9.78 -7.70
CA VAL A 23 0.01 -9.98 -6.59
C VAL A 23 -1.19 -10.73 -7.14
N SER A 24 -1.60 -11.84 -6.53
CA SER A 24 -2.82 -12.53 -6.95
C SER A 24 -4.06 -11.79 -6.47
N TRP A 25 -5.21 -12.06 -7.10
CA TRP A 25 -6.47 -11.49 -6.63
C TRP A 25 -6.80 -11.89 -5.19
N VAL A 26 -6.50 -13.14 -4.81
CA VAL A 26 -6.74 -13.64 -3.45
C VAL A 26 -5.87 -12.90 -2.44
N ASP A 27 -4.58 -12.71 -2.73
CA ASP A 27 -3.66 -11.97 -1.85
C ASP A 27 -4.13 -10.52 -1.65
N PHE A 28 -4.66 -9.89 -2.71
CA PHE A 28 -5.21 -8.55 -2.63
C PHE A 28 -6.43 -8.49 -1.69
N ILE A 29 -7.36 -9.44 -1.78
CA ILE A 29 -8.52 -9.49 -0.87
C ILE A 29 -8.09 -9.74 0.57
N SER A 30 -7.18 -10.70 0.82
CA SER A 30 -6.64 -10.94 2.16
C SER A 30 -5.97 -9.70 2.73
N LEU A 31 -5.21 -8.95 1.92
CA LEU A 31 -4.62 -7.68 2.33
C LEU A 31 -5.69 -6.64 2.70
N LEU A 32 -6.79 -6.56 1.95
CA LEU A 32 -7.89 -5.63 2.28
C LEU A 32 -8.55 -5.97 3.61
N GLU A 33 -8.76 -7.25 3.89
CA GLU A 33 -9.32 -7.74 5.17
C GLU A 33 -8.39 -7.45 6.34
N GLU A 34 -7.09 -7.73 6.19
CA GLU A 34 -6.08 -7.47 7.22
C GLU A 34 -5.95 -5.98 7.55
N LEU A 35 -5.98 -5.11 6.54
CA LEU A 35 -5.86 -3.67 6.73
C LEU A 35 -7.16 -3.02 7.25
N GLY A 36 -8.31 -3.66 7.07
CA GLY A 36 -9.61 -3.17 7.52
C GLY A 36 -10.03 -1.82 6.92
N GLU A 37 -11.00 -1.14 7.53
CA GLU A 37 -11.60 0.09 6.97
C GLU A 37 -10.81 1.39 7.24
N LYS A 38 -9.93 1.41 8.24
CA LYS A 38 -9.19 2.61 8.65
C LYS A 38 -7.88 2.80 7.88
N ARG A 39 -7.91 2.55 6.57
CA ARG A 39 -6.73 2.70 5.71
C ARG A 39 -6.47 4.17 5.38
N HIS A 40 -5.28 4.66 5.77
CA HIS A 40 -4.82 6.02 5.41
C HIS A 40 -4.29 6.10 3.97
N SER A 41 -3.96 4.96 3.35
CA SER A 41 -3.47 4.87 1.98
C SER A 41 -4.52 4.28 1.04
N ARG A 42 -4.54 4.74 -0.21
CA ARG A 42 -5.42 4.17 -1.24
C ARG A 42 -4.76 2.95 -1.87
N LEU A 43 -5.54 1.89 -2.07
CA LEU A 43 -5.11 0.68 -2.77
C LEU A 43 -5.87 0.55 -4.07
N ALA A 44 -5.17 0.24 -5.16
CA ALA A 44 -5.76 -0.10 -6.45
C ALA A 44 -5.17 -1.42 -6.94
N TYR A 45 -5.98 -2.24 -7.59
CA TYR A 45 -5.53 -3.51 -8.16
C TYR A 45 -5.98 -3.64 -9.61
N TYR A 46 -5.03 -3.94 -10.50
CA TYR A 46 -5.32 -4.19 -11.91
C TYR A 46 -4.32 -5.18 -12.50
N GLN A 47 -4.82 -6.25 -13.11
CA GLN A 47 -4.02 -7.24 -13.85
C GLN A 47 -2.77 -7.74 -13.09
N GLY A 48 -2.94 -8.12 -11.82
CA GLY A 48 -1.83 -8.64 -11.00
C GLY A 48 -0.88 -7.57 -10.44
N ARG A 49 -1.24 -6.28 -10.56
CA ARG A 49 -0.48 -5.17 -9.99
C ARG A 49 -1.29 -4.54 -8.87
N LEU A 50 -0.70 -4.51 -7.68
CA LEU A 50 -1.17 -3.73 -6.56
C LEU A 50 -0.46 -2.39 -6.56
N GLU A 51 -1.23 -1.30 -6.56
CA GLU A 51 -0.73 0.04 -6.39
C GLU A 51 -1.18 0.60 -5.03
N ILE A 52 -0.23 1.15 -4.29
CA ILE A 52 -0.44 1.80 -2.99
C ILE A 52 -0.10 3.27 -3.17
N MET A 53 -1.10 4.15 -3.07
CA MET A 53 -0.90 5.59 -3.12
C MET A 53 -0.93 6.16 -1.71
N ALA A 54 0.16 6.82 -1.32
CA ALA A 54 0.17 7.65 -0.13
C ALA A 54 -0.77 8.85 -0.36
N PRO A 55 -1.53 9.29 0.66
CA PRO A 55 -2.32 10.49 0.53
C PRO A 55 -1.41 11.67 0.17
N LEU A 56 -1.89 12.55 -0.71
CA LEU A 56 -1.29 13.87 -0.87
C LEU A 56 -1.38 14.52 0.50
N SER A 57 -0.24 14.87 1.12
CA SER A 57 -0.26 15.58 2.39
C SER A 57 -1.09 16.86 2.25
N TYR A 58 -2.29 16.85 2.79
CA TYR A 58 -2.93 18.06 3.27
C TYR A 58 -3.24 17.86 4.74
N MET A 59 -2.21 18.07 5.56
CA MET A 59 -2.28 18.61 6.92
C MET A 59 -0.89 18.46 7.55
N LYS A 60 -0.14 19.54 7.46
CA LYS A 60 0.80 19.88 8.52
C LYS A 60 -0.08 20.07 9.77
N ASN A 61 -0.21 19.06 10.63
CA ASN A 61 -0.65 19.27 12.01
C ASN A 61 0.50 19.96 12.78
N GLN A 62 0.88 21.14 12.29
CA GLN A 62 1.42 22.21 13.10
C GLN A 62 0.28 23.19 13.31
N ILE A 63 -0.63 22.91 14.24
CA ILE A 63 -1.34 23.96 14.93
C ILE A 63 -1.46 23.51 16.40
N VAL A 64 -0.82 24.34 17.24
CA VAL A 64 -0.72 24.43 18.72
C VAL A 64 -0.09 23.27 19.49
#